data_AF-A0A150PXE2-F1
#
_entry.id   AF-A0A150PXE2-F1
#
_cell.length_a   1.000
_cell.length_b   1.000
_cell.length_c   1.000
_cell.angle_alpha   90.00
_cell.angle_beta   90.00
_cell.angle_gamma   90.00
#
_symmetry.space_group_name_H-M   'P 1'
#
loop_
_entity.id
_entity.type
_entity.pdbx_description
1 polymer ?
#
loop_
_entity_poly.entity_id
_entity_poly.type
_entity_poly.pdbx_seq_one_letter_code
_entity_poly.pdbx_strand_id
1 'polypeptide(L)'
;MVLVAGMTEAGPSLAIPNPASVFCEEVGGRLIIVREPGGDVGICRFSDGSIVEEWTLFRAVRSREGGKALREFVKSTAAPLPGAHATWAEQRCAAAGGQAQTWSSVGSPSVSVAMCSFDDRTAIGAWTLFGGRYRYPVLAAVLSGGR
;
A
#
# COMPACT_ATOMS: atom_id res chain seq x y z
N MET A 1 49.20 -21.25 -24.61
CA MET A 1 49.13 -21.02 -23.15
C MET A 1 47.85 -20.22 -22.91
N VAL A 2 46.77 -20.87 -22.49
CA VAL A 2 45.49 -20.20 -22.26
C VAL A 2 45.48 -19.70 -20.82
N LEU A 3 45.53 -18.38 -20.64
CA LEU A 3 45.32 -17.76 -19.34
C LEU A 3 43.81 -17.63 -19.13
N VAL A 4 43.25 -18.48 -18.27
CA VAL A 4 41.89 -18.30 -17.74
C VAL A 4 42.04 -17.35 -16.54
N ALA A 5 41.64 -16.09 -16.71
CA ALA A 5 41.49 -15.16 -15.59
C ALA A 5 40.16 -15.43 -14.89
N GLY A 6 40.23 -15.70 -13.59
CA GLY A 6 39.12 -16.13 -12.75
C GLY A 6 37.96 -15.13 -12.68
N MET A 7 36.75 -15.67 -12.69
CA MET A 7 35.54 -14.97 -12.27
C MET A 7 35.53 -14.97 -10.74
N THR A 8 35.67 -13.79 -10.12
CA THR A 8 35.38 -13.62 -8.69
C THR A 8 33.88 -13.83 -8.48
N GLU A 9 33.50 -14.92 -7.83
CA GLU A 9 32.15 -15.07 -7.29
C GLU A 9 31.96 -14.08 -6.15
N ALA A 10 31.05 -13.11 -6.34
CA ALA A 10 30.51 -12.33 -5.23
C ALA A 10 29.71 -13.30 -4.35
N GLY A 11 30.21 -13.55 -3.12
CA GLY A 11 29.50 -14.37 -2.15
C GLY A 11 28.07 -13.84 -1.88
N PRO A 12 27.17 -14.66 -1.33
CA PRO A 12 25.79 -14.26 -1.10
C PRO A 12 25.77 -13.01 -0.22
N SER A 13 25.40 -11.87 -0.80
CA SER A 13 25.07 -10.69 -0.03
C SER A 13 23.90 -11.07 0.88
N LEU A 14 24.09 -10.96 2.19
CA LEU A 14 23.01 -11.06 3.15
C LEU A 14 22.06 -9.89 2.88
N ALA A 15 21.08 -10.11 2.00
CA ALA A 15 20.06 -9.12 1.72
C ALA A 15 19.24 -8.91 2.99
N ILE A 16 19.36 -7.74 3.59
CA ILE A 16 18.50 -7.35 4.71
C ILE A 16 17.09 -7.20 4.15
N PRO A 17 16.10 -7.96 4.65
CA PRO A 17 14.73 -7.86 4.14
C PRO A 17 14.15 -6.48 4.43
N ASN A 18 13.31 -5.97 3.54
CA ASN A 18 12.61 -4.71 3.74
C ASN A 18 11.67 -4.84 4.96
N PRO A 19 11.85 -4.05 6.03
CA PRO A 19 11.06 -4.18 7.25
C PRO A 19 9.58 -3.87 7.03
N ALA A 20 9.22 -2.98 6.10
CA ALA A 20 7.82 -2.70 5.79
C ALA A 20 7.15 -3.88 5.08
N SER A 21 7.87 -4.54 4.17
CA SER A 21 7.42 -5.75 3.49
C SER A 21 7.21 -6.91 4.46
N VAL A 22 8.18 -7.16 5.35
CA VAL A 22 8.07 -8.17 6.40
C VAL A 22 6.87 -7.87 7.29
N PHE A 23 6.72 -6.61 7.71
CA PHE A 23 5.62 -6.22 8.58
C PHE A 23 4.26 -6.42 7.91
N CYS A 24 4.12 -6.16 6.62
CA CYS A 24 2.88 -6.44 5.89
C CYS A 24 2.44 -7.90 6.06
N GLU A 25 3.38 -8.84 5.89
CA GLU A 25 3.10 -10.27 6.05
C GLU A 25 2.85 -10.64 7.51
N GLU A 26 3.59 -10.05 8.46
CA GLU A 26 3.38 -10.26 9.91
C GLU A 26 1.97 -9.89 10.38
N VAL A 27 1.37 -8.85 9.80
CA VAL A 27 -0.01 -8.42 10.12
C VAL A 27 -1.07 -9.11 9.27
N GLY A 28 -0.72 -10.22 8.60
CA GLY A 28 -1.65 -11.03 7.81
C GLY A 28 -2.00 -10.44 6.45
N GLY A 29 -1.25 -9.44 5.99
CA GLY A 29 -1.33 -8.92 4.63
C GLY A 29 -0.54 -9.76 3.64
N ARG A 30 -0.76 -9.49 2.36
CA ARG A 30 0.02 -9.99 1.24
C ARG A 30 0.74 -8.84 0.57
N LEU A 31 2.06 -8.94 0.43
CA LEU A 31 2.86 -7.99 -0.32
C LEU A 31 2.57 -8.11 -1.82
N ILE A 32 2.36 -6.98 -2.47
CA ILE A 32 2.32 -6.85 -3.94
C ILE A 32 3.26 -5.71 -4.32
N ILE A 33 4.07 -5.92 -5.35
CA ILE A 33 4.92 -4.87 -5.90
C ILE A 33 4.18 -4.21 -7.06
N VAL A 34 4.10 -2.89 -7.04
CA VAL A 34 3.46 -2.08 -8.07
C VAL A 34 4.41 -1.04 -8.61
N ARG A 35 4.26 -0.71 -9.89
CA ARG A 35 5.02 0.34 -10.55
C ARG A 35 4.28 1.66 -10.44
N GLU A 36 4.93 2.63 -9.80
CA GLU A 36 4.50 4.03 -9.78
C GLU A 36 5.51 4.92 -10.53
N PRO A 37 5.22 6.20 -10.80
CA PRO A 37 6.16 7.09 -11.49
C PRO A 37 7.52 7.23 -10.79
N GLY A 38 7.56 7.10 -9.45
CA GLY A 38 8.77 7.20 -8.63
C GLY A 38 9.61 5.93 -8.55
N GLY A 39 9.11 4.80 -9.06
CA GLY A 39 9.77 3.50 -8.98
C GLY A 39 8.81 2.38 -8.58
N ASP A 40 9.38 1.24 -8.21
CA ASP A 40 8.60 0.12 -7.69
C ASP A 40 8.38 0.33 -6.18
N VAL A 41 7.14 0.16 -5.75
CA VAL A 41 6.74 0.30 -4.34
C VAL A 41 5.96 -0.93 -3.89
N GLY A 42 6.08 -1.25 -2.60
CA GLY A 42 5.30 -2.32 -1.97
C GLY A 42 3.94 -1.81 -1.53
N ILE A 43 2.89 -2.56 -1.85
CA ILE A 43 1.57 -2.39 -1.26
C ILE A 43 1.24 -3.61 -0.40
N CYS A 44 0.65 -3.34 0.76
CA CYS A 44 0.10 -4.36 1.62
C CYS A 44 -1.39 -4.55 1.34
N ARG A 45 -1.77 -5.76 0.94
CA ARG A 45 -3.17 -6.13 0.64
C ARG A 45 -3.70 -7.10 1.68
N PHE A 46 -4.84 -6.78 2.27
CA PHE A 46 -5.52 -7.63 3.24
C PHE A 46 -6.61 -8.51 2.62
N SER A 47 -7.07 -9.50 3.38
CA SER A 47 -8.10 -10.47 2.99
C SER A 47 -9.48 -9.83 2.76
N ASP A 48 -9.79 -8.72 3.44
CA ASP A 48 -11.01 -7.93 3.20
C ASP A 48 -10.91 -7.03 1.95
N GLY A 49 -9.77 -7.09 1.24
CA GLY A 49 -9.51 -6.33 0.03
C GLY A 49 -9.02 -4.90 0.28
N SER A 50 -8.84 -4.47 1.53
CA SER A 50 -8.16 -3.22 1.80
C SER A 50 -6.70 -3.28 1.35
N ILE A 51 -6.22 -2.15 0.85
CA ILE A 51 -4.84 -2.00 0.41
C ILE A 51 -4.27 -0.68 0.94
N VAL A 52 -3.01 -0.72 1.35
CA VAL A 52 -2.26 0.43 1.87
C VAL A 52 -0.81 0.29 1.44
N GLU A 53 -0.13 1.39 1.14
CA GLU A 53 1.31 1.36 0.85
C GLU A 53 2.08 0.88 2.09
N GLU A 54 3.06 0.00 1.90
CA GLU A 54 3.66 -0.78 3.01
C GLU A 54 4.34 0.11 4.06
N TRP A 55 5.01 1.19 3.65
CA TRP A 55 5.68 2.10 4.56
C TRP A 55 4.71 3.01 5.29
N THR A 56 3.61 3.40 4.63
CA THR A 56 2.48 4.09 5.23
C THR A 56 1.91 3.28 6.39
N LEU A 57 1.68 1.97 6.18
CA LEU A 57 1.22 1.06 7.22
C LEU A 57 2.27 0.84 8.31
N PHE A 58 3.51 0.53 7.93
CA PHE A 58 4.60 0.24 8.86
C PHE A 58 4.83 1.39 9.83
N ARG A 59 5.00 2.61 9.32
CA ARG A 59 5.24 3.79 10.16
C ARG A 59 4.02 4.08 11.05
N ALA A 60 2.80 3.85 10.56
CA ALA A 60 1.59 4.09 11.34
C ALA A 60 1.52 3.22 12.59
N VAL A 61 1.92 1.95 12.49
CA VAL A 61 1.81 1.01 13.59
C VAL A 61 3.07 1.02 14.46
N ARG A 62 4.26 1.05 13.85
CA ARG A 62 5.55 0.90 14.56
C ARG A 62 6.05 2.21 15.15
N SER A 63 5.84 3.34 14.47
CA SER A 63 6.29 4.67 14.93
C SER A 63 5.13 5.56 15.35
N ARG A 64 3.87 5.11 15.21
CA ARG A 64 2.67 5.95 15.34
C ARG A 64 2.67 7.14 14.39
N GLU A 65 3.35 6.97 13.25
CA GLU A 65 3.51 7.94 12.17
C GLU A 65 2.78 7.41 10.92
N GLY A 66 1.48 7.66 10.77
CA GLY A 66 0.67 7.06 9.68
C GLY A 66 0.16 8.03 8.63
N GLY A 67 0.56 9.31 8.74
CA GLY A 67 0.20 10.38 7.82
C GLY A 67 -1.30 10.56 7.56
N LYS A 68 -1.59 11.32 6.51
CA LYS A 68 -2.91 11.82 6.12
C LYS A 68 -3.78 10.70 5.59
N ALA A 69 -3.22 9.76 4.83
CA ALA A 69 -3.96 8.63 4.26
C ALA A 69 -4.75 7.84 5.32
N LEU A 70 -4.07 7.42 6.39
CA LEU A 70 -4.69 6.59 7.42
C LEU A 70 -5.61 7.38 8.35
N ARG A 71 -5.32 8.68 8.60
CA ARG A 71 -6.25 9.57 9.32
C ARG A 71 -7.56 9.72 8.57
N GLU A 72 -7.51 9.92 7.25
CA GLU A 72 -8.71 10.05 6.42
C GLU A 72 -9.45 8.71 6.27
N PHE A 73 -8.75 7.58 6.22
CA PHE A 73 -9.36 6.25 6.27
C PHE A 73 -10.16 6.02 7.56
N VAL A 74 -9.57 6.35 8.72
CA VAL A 74 -10.23 6.16 10.02
C VAL A 74 -11.44 7.09 10.18
N LYS A 75 -11.37 8.31 9.64
CA LYS A 75 -12.50 9.25 9.62
C LYS A 75 -13.57 8.87 8.61
N SER A 76 -13.24 8.12 7.56
CA SER A 76 -14.17 7.82 6.49
C SER A 76 -15.28 6.88 6.99
N THR A 77 -16.50 7.41 7.01
CA THR A 77 -17.73 6.68 7.33
C THR A 77 -18.66 6.63 6.11
N ALA A 78 -18.10 6.72 4.90
CA ALA A 78 -18.90 6.92 3.70
C ALA A 78 -19.97 5.83 3.56
N ALA A 79 -21.24 6.22 3.65
CA ALA A 79 -22.35 5.42 3.16
C ALA A 79 -22.30 5.42 1.62
N PRO A 80 -22.87 4.43 0.92
CA PRO A 80 -23.06 4.55 -0.52
C PRO A 80 -23.93 5.79 -0.78
N LEU A 81 -23.40 6.80 -1.47
CA LEU A 81 -24.27 7.89 -1.93
C LEU A 81 -25.14 7.35 -3.09
N PRO A 82 -26.34 7.90 -3.30
CA PRO A 82 -27.17 7.54 -4.45
C PRO A 82 -26.42 7.84 -5.77
N GLY A 83 -26.26 6.83 -6.65
CA GLY A 83 -25.66 6.98 -7.99
C GLY A 83 -24.18 6.59 -8.16
N ALA A 84 -23.64 5.75 -7.26
CA ALA A 84 -22.23 5.34 -7.26
C ALA A 84 -21.77 4.65 -8.56
N HIS A 85 -20.74 5.22 -9.19
CA HIS A 85 -20.01 4.69 -10.35
C HIS A 85 -18.48 4.73 -10.09
N ALA A 86 -17.64 4.28 -11.03
CA ALA A 86 -16.21 4.03 -10.77
C ALA A 86 -15.37 5.26 -10.35
N THR A 87 -15.81 6.49 -10.65
CA THR A 87 -15.09 7.76 -10.39
C THR A 87 -15.07 8.20 -8.92
N TRP A 88 -15.76 7.49 -8.05
CA TRP A 88 -16.08 7.95 -6.69
C TRP A 88 -14.92 7.84 -5.72
N ALA A 89 -14.16 6.77 -5.81
CA ALA A 89 -12.94 6.59 -5.04
C ALA A 89 -11.95 7.74 -5.33
N GLU A 90 -11.87 8.17 -6.59
CA GLU A 90 -11.03 9.27 -7.04
C GLU A 90 -11.55 10.63 -6.54
N GLN A 91 -12.87 10.88 -6.64
CA GLN A 91 -13.49 12.08 -6.08
C GLN A 91 -13.30 12.17 -4.57
N ARG A 92 -13.44 11.06 -3.84
CA ARG A 92 -13.23 11.02 -2.40
C ARG A 92 -11.77 11.25 -2.04
N CYS A 93 -10.84 10.72 -2.84
CA CYS A 93 -9.42 11.00 -2.73
C CYS A 93 -9.14 12.50 -2.89
N ALA A 94 -9.64 13.13 -3.95
CA ALA A 94 -9.49 14.56 -4.19
C ALA A 94 -10.11 15.40 -3.06
N ALA A 95 -11.29 15.04 -2.57
CA ALA A 95 -11.96 15.71 -1.45
C ALA A 95 -11.19 15.56 -0.12
N ALA A 96 -10.44 14.47 0.05
CA ALA A 96 -9.52 14.30 1.17
C ALA A 96 -8.20 15.08 0.99
N GLY A 97 -8.02 15.77 -0.15
CA GLY A 97 -6.80 16.48 -0.52
C GLY A 97 -5.67 15.56 -0.95
N GLY A 98 -6.00 14.40 -1.52
CA GLY A 98 -5.06 13.48 -2.17
C GLY A 98 -5.19 13.51 -3.70
N GLN A 99 -4.30 12.79 -4.37
CA GLN A 99 -4.28 12.62 -5.82
C GLN A 99 -4.50 11.14 -6.17
N ALA A 100 -5.52 10.87 -6.98
CA ALA A 100 -5.81 9.53 -7.44
C ALA A 100 -4.93 9.16 -8.64
N GLN A 101 -4.33 7.97 -8.59
CA GLN A 101 -3.45 7.44 -9.63
C GLN A 101 -3.72 5.95 -9.83
N THR A 102 -3.53 5.45 -11.04
CA THR A 102 -3.58 4.02 -11.32
C THR A 102 -2.16 3.47 -11.41
N TRP A 103 -1.82 2.53 -10.53
CA TRP A 103 -0.53 1.82 -10.53
C TRP A 103 -0.75 0.39 -11.00
N SER A 104 0.27 -0.22 -11.62
CA SER A 104 0.17 -1.58 -12.16
C SER A 104 1.10 -2.52 -11.41
N SER A 105 0.60 -3.70 -11.03
CA SER A 105 1.44 -4.71 -10.38
C SER A 105 2.54 -5.20 -11.31
N VAL A 106 3.71 -5.47 -10.73
CA VAL A 106 4.79 -6.17 -11.42
C VAL A 106 4.40 -7.65 -11.57
N GLY A 107 4.60 -8.22 -12.76
CA GLY A 107 4.24 -9.60 -13.10
C GLY A 107 3.14 -9.70 -14.15
N SER A 108 2.84 -10.94 -14.56
CA SER A 108 1.86 -11.26 -15.62
C SER A 108 0.82 -12.27 -15.11
N PRO A 109 -0.49 -11.99 -15.23
CA PRO A 109 -1.08 -10.74 -15.70
C PRO A 109 -0.85 -9.60 -14.69
N SER A 110 -0.64 -8.38 -15.19
CA SER A 110 -0.58 -7.20 -14.33
C SER A 110 -1.99 -6.81 -13.88
N VAL A 111 -2.10 -6.35 -12.64
CA VAL A 111 -3.35 -5.87 -12.04
C VAL A 111 -3.22 -4.38 -11.79
N SER A 112 -4.21 -3.62 -12.26
CA SER A 112 -4.30 -2.19 -11.98
C SER A 112 -4.89 -1.93 -10.60
N VAL A 113 -4.26 -1.02 -9.87
CA VAL A 113 -4.58 -0.66 -8.50
C VAL A 113 -4.80 0.85 -8.46
N ALA A 114 -6.01 1.27 -8.11
CA ALA A 114 -6.32 2.68 -7.91
C ALA A 114 -5.82 3.12 -6.52
N MET A 115 -4.83 3.99 -6.49
CA MET A 115 -4.18 4.51 -5.29
C MET A 115 -4.51 5.98 -5.09
N CYS A 116 -4.61 6.39 -3.83
CA CYS A 116 -4.76 7.77 -3.41
C CYS A 116 -3.50 8.18 -2.64
N SER A 117 -2.73 9.10 -3.23
CA SER A 117 -1.47 9.59 -2.69
C SER A 117 -1.64 10.97 -2.05
N PHE A 118 -0.93 11.23 -0.97
CA PHE A 118 -0.96 12.50 -0.24
C PHE A 118 0.39 13.21 -0.23
N ASP A 119 0.37 14.50 0.09
CA ASP A 119 1.53 15.39 0.18
C ASP A 119 2.56 14.96 1.25
N ASP A 120 2.12 14.25 2.30
CA ASP A 120 3.00 13.69 3.32
C ASP A 120 3.61 12.32 2.95
N ARG A 121 3.60 11.98 1.65
CA ARG A 121 4.13 10.72 1.09
C ARG A 121 3.44 9.47 1.63
N THR A 122 2.20 9.60 2.11
CA THR A 122 1.36 8.45 2.43
C THR A 122 0.45 8.11 1.28
N ALA A 123 0.20 6.81 1.10
CA ALA A 123 -0.69 6.31 0.06
C ALA A 123 -1.54 5.15 0.54
N ILE A 124 -2.78 5.11 0.05
CA ILE A 124 -3.77 4.08 0.38
C ILE A 124 -4.62 3.79 -0.86
N GLY A 125 -5.19 2.59 -0.98
CA GLY A 125 -6.13 2.30 -2.07
C GLY A 125 -7.27 3.31 -2.09
N ALA A 126 -7.61 3.85 -3.25
CA ALA A 126 -8.67 4.84 -3.38
C ALA A 126 -10.02 4.27 -2.89
N TRP A 127 -10.31 3.01 -3.21
CA TRP A 127 -11.48 2.29 -2.70
C TRP A 127 -11.38 2.01 -1.20
N THR A 128 -10.19 1.71 -0.70
CA THR A 128 -9.93 1.52 0.74
C THR A 128 -10.22 2.79 1.52
N LEU A 129 -9.73 3.93 1.06
CA LEU A 129 -10.04 5.25 1.63
C LEU A 129 -11.54 5.54 1.58
N PHE A 130 -12.17 5.32 0.43
CA PHE A 130 -13.59 5.56 0.25
C PHE A 130 -14.44 4.73 1.21
N GLY A 131 -14.28 3.40 1.21
CA GLY A 131 -15.08 2.53 2.07
C GLY A 131 -14.78 2.68 3.57
N GLY A 132 -13.58 3.14 3.92
CA GLY A 132 -13.23 3.48 5.29
C GLY A 132 -13.25 2.30 6.26
N ARG A 133 -13.09 2.61 7.54
CA ARG A 133 -12.86 1.60 8.61
C ARG A 133 -13.99 0.60 8.82
N TYR A 134 -15.23 0.95 8.47
CA TYR A 134 -16.38 0.06 8.63
C TYR A 134 -16.52 -0.93 7.48
N ARG A 135 -16.09 -0.55 6.26
CA ARG A 135 -16.07 -1.47 5.12
C ARG A 135 -14.88 -2.43 5.15
N TYR A 136 -13.76 -1.96 5.72
CA TYR A 136 -12.48 -2.66 5.78
C TYR A 136 -12.02 -2.89 7.23
N PRO A 137 -12.68 -3.82 7.95
CA PRO A 137 -12.43 -4.04 9.37
C PRO A 137 -11.05 -4.66 9.65
N VAL A 138 -10.41 -5.34 8.69
CA VAL A 138 -9.10 -5.98 8.92
C VAL A 138 -8.03 -4.91 9.05
N LEU A 139 -7.93 -4.00 8.07
CA LEU A 139 -7.00 -2.86 8.17
C LEU A 139 -7.33 -1.98 9.39
N ALA A 140 -8.61 -1.77 9.70
CA ALA A 140 -8.99 -1.01 10.89
C ALA A 140 -8.52 -1.67 12.21
N ALA A 141 -8.59 -3.00 12.31
CA ALA A 141 -8.12 -3.75 13.46
C ALA A 141 -6.60 -3.62 13.62
N VAL A 142 -5.84 -3.81 12.53
CA VAL A 142 -4.38 -3.64 12.51
C VAL A 142 -3.97 -2.25 13.00
N LEU A 143 -4.62 -1.20 12.51
CA LEU A 143 -4.35 0.19 12.92
C LEU A 143 -4.74 0.48 14.38
N SER A 144 -5.64 -0.32 14.95
CA SER A 144 -6.09 -0.21 16.34
C SER A 144 -5.27 -1.08 17.30
N GLY A 145 -4.30 -1.86 16.80
CA GLY A 145 -3.51 -2.82 17.59
C GLY A 145 -4.22 -4.14 17.89
N GLY A 146 -5.34 -4.42 17.23
CA GLY A 146 -5.99 -5.74 17.25
C GLY A 146 -5.23 -6.69 16.32
N ARG A 147 -4.67 -7.75 16.90
CA ARG A 147 -4.16 -8.91 16.14
C ARG A 147 -5.31 -9.83 15.78
#